data_AF-K6WX07-F1
#
_entry.id   AF-K6WX07-F1
#
_cell.length_a   1.000
_cell.length_b   1.000
_cell.length_c   1.000
_cell.angle_alpha   90.00
_cell.angle_beta   90.00
_cell.angle_gamma   90.00
#
_symmetry.space_group_name_H-M   'P 1'
#
loop_
_entity.id
_entity.type
_entity.pdbx_description
1 polymer ?
#
loop_
_entity_poly.entity_id
_entity_poly.type
_entity_poly.pdbx_seq_one_letter_code
_entity_poly.pdbx_strand_id
1 'polypeptide(L)'
;MNGASIRLADAFDVADLETFLGRARTADPEGAVRLAVHGEVLLVTTRLVPGAGLFGAGGVLGLRAFAVRPVKEPAEATAPGSPDSAAPFGVDVVVAVDAVMDRLARMKRTGDLDLPVPPVQVAAPWAGHAPPRSGWEPLGVLQPDALRAVAKAGIAEIATGAGGP
;
A
#
# COMPACT_ATOMS: atom_id res chain seq x y z
N MET A 1 -9.03 23.93 1.96
CA MET A 1 -8.41 23.25 0.81
C MET A 1 -8.66 21.77 1.01
N ASN A 2 -9.53 21.15 0.21
CA ASN A 2 -9.77 19.71 0.32
C ASN A 2 -8.53 18.98 -0.20
N GLY A 3 -7.92 18.13 0.63
CA GLY A 3 -6.80 17.27 0.22
C GLY A 3 -7.28 16.14 -0.69
N ALA A 4 -6.38 15.62 -1.53
CA ALA A 4 -6.67 14.45 -2.37
C ALA A 4 -7.13 13.26 -1.52
N SER A 5 -8.00 12.41 -2.06
CA SER A 5 -8.52 11.20 -1.41
C SER A 5 -8.52 10.02 -2.37
N ILE A 6 -8.38 8.81 -1.83
CA ILE A 6 -8.36 7.56 -2.58
C ILE A 6 -9.52 6.69 -2.11
N ARG A 7 -10.49 6.41 -3.00
CA ARG A 7 -11.64 5.58 -2.66
C ARG A 7 -11.31 4.10 -2.85
N LEU A 8 -11.22 3.36 -1.75
CA LEU A 8 -11.07 1.90 -1.77
C LEU A 8 -12.37 1.22 -2.25
N ALA A 9 -12.28 0.02 -2.81
CA ALA A 9 -13.44 -0.61 -3.43
C ALA A 9 -14.50 -1.04 -2.41
N ASP A 10 -14.07 -1.55 -1.25
CA ASP A 10 -14.95 -1.99 -0.18
C ASP A 10 -14.27 -2.01 1.21
N ALA A 11 -15.03 -2.45 2.22
CA ALA A 11 -14.55 -2.55 3.60
C ALA A 11 -13.52 -3.66 3.82
N PHE A 12 -13.45 -4.68 2.94
CA PHE A 12 -12.39 -5.69 3.00
C PHE A 12 -11.05 -5.08 2.60
N ASP A 13 -11.03 -4.22 1.58
CA ASP A 13 -9.81 -3.49 1.19
C ASP A 13 -9.32 -2.57 2.31
N VAL A 14 -10.22 -1.90 3.05
CA VAL A 14 -9.86 -1.09 4.23
C VAL A 14 -9.18 -1.96 5.30
N ALA A 15 -9.76 -3.12 5.61
CA ALA A 15 -9.23 -4.04 6.63
C ALA A 15 -7.90 -4.71 6.20
N ASP A 16 -7.76 -5.04 4.92
CA ASP A 16 -6.53 -5.61 4.36
C ASP A 16 -5.41 -4.56 4.34
N LEU A 17 -5.71 -3.29 4.00
CA LEU A 17 -4.75 -2.20 4.06
C LEU A 17 -4.29 -1.92 5.49
N GLU A 18 -5.21 -1.91 6.46
CA GLU A 18 -4.88 -1.80 7.89
C GLU A 18 -3.97 -2.94 8.35
N THR A 19 -4.25 -4.18 7.92
CA THR A 19 -3.45 -5.36 8.28
C THR A 19 -2.06 -5.28 7.66
N PHE A 20 -1.96 -4.92 6.38
CA PHE A 20 -0.69 -4.79 5.67
C PHE A 20 0.21 -3.71 6.31
N LEU A 21 -0.34 -2.52 6.54
CA LEU A 21 0.41 -1.42 7.14
C LEU A 21 0.67 -1.60 8.64
N GLY A 22 -0.22 -2.28 9.36
CA GLY A 22 0.04 -2.69 10.75
C GLY A 22 1.27 -3.59 10.86
N ARG A 23 1.40 -4.57 9.94
CA ARG A 23 2.62 -5.42 9.86
C ARG A 23 3.85 -4.63 9.46
N ALA A 24 3.72 -3.72 8.49
CA ALA A 24 4.83 -2.84 8.07
C ALA A 24 5.31 -1.97 9.25
N ARG A 25 4.39 -1.40 10.03
CA ARG A 25 4.71 -0.63 11.24
C ARG A 25 5.43 -1.47 12.30
N THR A 26 5.05 -2.73 12.49
CA THR A 26 5.77 -3.63 13.40
C THR A 26 7.21 -3.88 12.93
N ALA A 27 7.44 -3.99 11.61
CA ALA A 27 8.77 -4.19 11.05
C ALA A 27 9.63 -2.92 11.06
N ASP A 28 9.03 -1.75 10.84
CA ASP A 28 9.69 -0.45 10.78
C ASP A 28 8.78 0.64 11.42
N PRO A 29 8.93 0.93 12.72
CA PRO A 29 8.06 1.87 13.44
C PRO A 29 8.08 3.31 12.91
N GLU A 30 9.19 3.73 12.31
CA GLU A 30 9.34 5.05 11.66
C GLU A 30 9.23 4.93 10.13
N GLY A 31 8.64 3.82 9.66
CA GLY A 31 8.55 3.47 8.26
C GLY A 31 7.71 4.45 7.43
N ALA A 32 8.06 4.52 6.16
CA ALA A 32 7.29 5.24 5.15
C ALA A 32 6.51 4.26 4.25
N VAL A 33 5.50 4.78 3.58
CA VAL A 33 4.72 4.07 2.57
C VAL A 33 4.54 4.95 1.34
N ARG A 34 4.78 4.37 0.17
CA ARG A 34 4.45 4.97 -1.12
C ARG A 34 3.04 4.55 -1.52
N LEU A 35 2.18 5.53 -1.76
CA LEU A 35 0.82 5.37 -2.29
C LEU A 35 0.83 5.85 -3.74
N ALA A 36 0.68 4.93 -4.69
CA ALA A 36 0.68 5.23 -6.12
C ALA A 36 -0.58 4.67 -6.79
N VAL A 37 -1.41 5.55 -7.35
CA VAL A 37 -2.62 5.17 -8.09
C VAL A 37 -2.30 5.07 -9.57
N HIS A 38 -2.60 3.91 -10.15
CA HIS A 38 -2.48 3.64 -11.58
C HIS A 38 -3.79 3.06 -12.10
N GLY A 39 -4.58 3.89 -12.80
CA GLY A 39 -5.91 3.50 -13.25
C GLY A 39 -6.82 3.18 -12.05
N GLU A 40 -7.32 1.95 -11.99
CA GLU A 40 -8.20 1.46 -10.91
C GLU A 40 -7.45 0.69 -9.82
N VAL A 41 -6.12 0.81 -9.76
CA VAL A 41 -5.29 0.11 -8.76
C VAL A 41 -4.48 1.10 -7.94
N LEU A 42 -4.56 0.97 -6.62
CA LEU A 42 -3.62 1.56 -5.67
C LEU A 42 -2.50 0.57 -5.37
N LEU A 43 -1.27 0.96 -5.64
CA LEU A 43 -0.07 0.27 -5.18
C LEU A 43 0.40 0.89 -3.87
N VAL A 44 0.49 0.05 -2.84
CA VAL A 44 0.98 0.42 -1.50
C VAL A 44 2.31 -0.28 -1.30
N THR A 45 3.40 0.48 -1.32
CA THR A 45 4.77 -0.06 -1.21
C THR A 45 5.44 0.46 0.04
N THR A 46 6.08 -0.41 0.81
CA THR A 46 6.81 -0.05 2.04
C THR A 46 8.06 -0.92 2.17
N ARG A 47 9.02 -0.47 2.98
CA ARG A 47 10.22 -1.25 3.29
C ARG A 47 9.93 -2.20 4.45
N LEU A 48 10.28 -3.47 4.29
CA LEU A 48 10.16 -4.49 5.33
C LEU A 48 11.50 -4.83 5.97
N VAL A 49 12.58 -4.84 5.18
CA VAL A 49 13.94 -5.09 5.66
C VAL A 49 14.85 -3.98 5.13
N PRO A 50 15.63 -3.31 6.00
CA PRO A 50 16.63 -2.35 5.54
C PRO A 50 17.71 -3.04 4.70
N GLY A 51 18.09 -2.41 3.60
CA GLY A 51 19.32 -2.78 2.91
C GLY A 51 20.55 -2.39 3.73
N ALA A 52 21.67 -3.07 3.48
CA ALA A 52 22.94 -2.84 4.16
C ALA A 52 24.04 -2.35 3.21
N GLY A 53 25.04 -1.66 3.77
CA GLY A 53 26.19 -1.13 3.04
C GLY A 53 25.87 0.07 2.15
N LEU A 54 26.88 0.57 1.44
CA LEU A 54 26.81 1.79 0.64
C LEU A 54 25.73 1.75 -0.47
N PHE A 55 25.46 0.56 -1.00
CA PHE A 55 24.50 0.33 -2.08
C PHE A 55 23.13 -0.15 -1.59
N GLY A 56 22.93 -0.26 -0.26
CA GLY A 56 21.65 -0.73 0.30
C GLY A 56 21.26 -2.15 -0.15
N ALA A 57 22.24 -3.04 -0.30
CA ALA A 57 22.01 -4.40 -0.78
C ALA A 57 21.20 -5.23 0.22
N GLY A 58 20.38 -6.16 -0.28
CA GLY A 58 19.59 -7.08 0.56
C GLY A 58 18.33 -6.45 1.19
N GLY A 59 17.97 -5.22 0.81
CA GLY A 59 16.72 -4.61 1.24
C GLY A 59 15.50 -5.33 0.67
N VAL A 60 14.43 -5.41 1.45
CA VAL A 60 13.17 -6.04 1.04
C VAL A 60 12.04 -5.01 1.07
N LEU A 61 11.30 -4.93 -0.03
CA LEU A 61 10.08 -4.14 -0.13
C LEU A 61 8.84 -5.04 -0.05
N GLY A 62 7.87 -4.61 0.72
CA GLY A 62 6.51 -5.14 0.68
C GLY A 62 5.68 -4.33 -0.31
N LEU A 63 4.89 -5.01 -1.13
CA LEU A 63 3.88 -4.39 -1.98
C LEU A 63 2.53 -5.08 -1.79
N ARG A 64 1.48 -4.27 -1.70
CA ARG A 64 0.09 -4.72 -1.77
C ARG A 64 -0.67 -3.85 -2.77
N ALA A 65 -1.54 -4.48 -3.57
CA ALA A 65 -2.36 -3.81 -4.56
C ALA A 65 -3.83 -3.86 -4.12
N PHE A 66 -4.52 -2.73 -4.23
CA PHE A 66 -5.93 -2.59 -3.87
C PHE A 66 -6.72 -2.05 -5.05
N ALA A 67 -7.95 -2.52 -5.21
CA ALA A 67 -8.86 -1.92 -6.16
C ALA A 67 -9.30 -0.54 -5.64
N VAL A 68 -9.30 0.45 -6.51
CA VAL A 68 -9.84 1.78 -6.22
C VAL A 68 -10.98 2.12 -7.15
N ARG A 69 -11.92 2.91 -6.64
CA ARG A 69 -13.01 3.47 -7.42
C ARG A 69 -12.73 4.93 -7.71
N PRO A 70 -13.30 5.48 -8.80
CA PRO A 70 -13.42 6.92 -8.94
C PRO A 70 -14.08 7.48 -7.68
N VAL A 71 -13.51 8.53 -7.10
CA VAL A 71 -14.16 9.27 -6.02
C VAL A 71 -15.46 9.82 -6.60
N LYS A 72 -16.62 9.43 -6.05
CA LYS A 72 -17.87 10.08 -6.42
C LYS A 72 -17.78 11.52 -5.94
N GLU A 73 -17.89 12.49 -6.84
CA GLU A 73 -18.16 13.86 -6.43
C GLU A 73 -19.39 13.85 -5.51
N PRO A 74 -19.38 14.60 -4.38
CA PRO A 74 -20.58 14.76 -3.59
C PRO A 74 -21.71 15.28 -4.47
N ALA A 75 -22.92 14.76 -4.28
CA ALA A 75 -24.12 15.07 -5.07
C ALA A 75 -24.57 16.55 -5.03
N GLU A 76 -23.82 17.42 -4.37
CA GLU A 76 -24.05 18.86 -4.28
C GLU A 76 -22.76 19.64 -4.63
N ALA A 77 -22.27 19.54 -5.86
CA ALA A 77 -21.36 20.52 -6.45
C ALA A 77 -21.25 20.36 -7.97
N THR A 78 -22.36 20.38 -8.70
CA THR A 78 -22.28 20.57 -10.16
C THR A 78 -22.28 22.07 -10.47
N ALA A 79 -21.09 22.60 -10.76
CA ALA A 79 -20.94 23.51 -11.88
C ALA A 79 -20.17 22.74 -12.98
N PRO A 80 -20.77 22.48 -14.16
CA PRO A 80 -20.06 21.80 -15.24
C PRO A 80 -18.92 22.70 -15.71
N GLY A 81 -17.68 22.21 -15.65
CA GLY A 81 -16.50 22.91 -16.17
C GLY A 81 -15.47 23.38 -15.14
N SER A 82 -15.54 22.94 -13.87
CA SER A 82 -14.43 23.19 -12.94
C SER A 82 -13.23 22.28 -13.28
N PRO A 83 -12.03 22.83 -13.56
CA PRO A 83 -10.82 22.05 -13.87
C PRO A 83 -10.28 21.25 -12.66
N ASP A 84 -10.88 21.41 -11.47
CA ASP A 84 -10.44 20.77 -10.22
C ASP A 84 -11.16 19.45 -9.91
N SER A 85 -11.98 18.93 -10.82
CA SER A 85 -12.49 17.55 -10.75
C SER A 85 -11.39 16.56 -11.16
N ALA A 86 -10.34 16.50 -10.34
CA ALA A 86 -9.28 15.52 -10.51
C ALA A 86 -9.82 14.16 -10.08
N ALA A 87 -10.23 13.34 -11.05
CA ALA A 87 -10.29 11.91 -10.87
C ALA A 87 -8.98 11.41 -10.20
N PRO A 88 -8.96 10.26 -9.49
CA PRO A 88 -7.82 9.82 -8.66
C PRO A 88 -6.49 9.59 -9.42
N PHE A 89 -6.43 9.92 -10.71
CA PHE A 89 -5.23 9.99 -11.53
C PHE A 89 -4.27 11.05 -10.97
N GLY A 90 -3.15 10.62 -10.39
CA GLY A 90 -2.04 11.50 -10.03
C GLY A 90 -1.53 11.38 -8.60
N VAL A 91 -2.14 10.54 -7.75
CA VAL A 91 -1.56 10.27 -6.42
C VAL A 91 -0.36 9.36 -6.60
N ASP A 92 0.84 9.92 -6.37
CA ASP A 92 2.09 9.20 -6.18
C ASP A 92 2.89 9.93 -5.10
N VAL A 93 2.70 9.50 -3.85
CA VAL A 93 3.26 10.17 -2.68
C VAL A 93 3.92 9.18 -1.74
N VAL A 94 4.95 9.64 -1.03
CA VAL A 94 5.57 8.90 0.06
C VAL A 94 5.24 9.59 1.37
N VAL A 95 4.58 8.88 2.28
CA VAL A 95 4.05 9.42 3.55
C VAL A 95 4.43 8.48 4.71
N ALA A 96 4.35 8.97 5.95
CA ALA A 96 4.58 8.12 7.12
C ALA A 96 3.49 7.03 7.24
N VAL A 97 3.88 5.80 7.59
CA VAL A 97 2.94 4.69 7.81
C VAL A 97 1.90 5.07 8.86
N ASP A 98 2.33 5.69 9.96
CA ASP A 98 1.45 6.12 11.05
C ASP A 98 0.40 7.13 10.59
N ALA A 99 0.75 8.03 9.67
CA ALA A 99 -0.21 8.99 9.14
C ALA A 99 -1.36 8.31 8.37
N VAL A 100 -1.08 7.19 7.70
CA VAL A 100 -2.10 6.38 7.01
C VAL A 100 -2.88 5.52 8.01
N MET A 101 -2.21 4.89 8.98
CA MET A 101 -2.85 4.09 10.03
C MET A 101 -3.87 4.89 10.85
N ASP A 102 -3.55 6.13 11.23
CA ASP A 102 -4.48 7.01 11.95
C ASP A 102 -5.76 7.32 11.15
N ARG A 103 -5.65 7.39 9.82
CA ARG A 103 -6.79 7.61 8.92
C ARG A 103 -7.64 6.35 8.81
N LEU A 104 -7.01 5.19 8.65
CA LEU A 104 -7.71 3.90 8.61
C LEU A 104 -8.49 3.64 9.90
N ALA A 105 -7.90 3.96 11.06
CA ALA A 105 -8.59 3.86 12.34
C ALA A 105 -9.86 4.73 12.40
N ARG A 106 -9.85 5.94 11.79
CA ARG A 106 -11.04 6.79 11.68
C ARG A 106 -12.06 6.22 10.69
N MET A 107 -11.61 5.78 9.52
CA MET A 107 -12.47 5.20 8.48
C MET A 107 -13.22 3.98 8.99
N LYS A 108 -12.56 3.09 9.72
CA LYS A 108 -13.16 1.89 10.30
C LYS A 108 -14.28 2.20 11.30
N ARG A 109 -14.11 3.27 12.08
CA ARG A 109 -15.14 3.74 13.02
C ARG A 109 -16.35 4.36 12.32
N THR A 110 -16.17 4.95 11.13
CA THR A 110 -17.24 5.61 10.38
C THR A 110 -17.82 4.77 9.24
N GLY A 111 -17.19 3.64 8.91
CA GLY A 111 -17.54 2.83 7.72
C GLY A 111 -17.16 3.51 6.40
N ASP A 112 -16.20 4.44 6.42
CA ASP A 112 -15.78 5.19 5.25
C ASP A 112 -14.81 4.39 4.36
N LEU A 113 -14.85 4.66 3.06
CA LEU A 113 -13.99 4.04 2.03
C LEU A 113 -13.02 5.06 1.41
N ASP A 114 -13.22 6.36 1.65
CA ASP A 114 -12.39 7.42 1.10
C ASP A 114 -11.19 7.67 2.03
N LEU A 115 -10.00 7.17 1.64
CA LEU A 115 -8.74 7.38 2.36
C LEU A 115 -8.16 8.76 2.03
N PRO A 116 -8.16 9.73 2.97
CA PRO A 116 -7.60 11.05 2.71
C PRO A 116 -6.07 10.96 2.63
N VAL A 117 -5.45 11.47 1.57
CA VAL A 117 -3.99 11.44 1.43
C VAL A 117 -3.34 12.30 2.52
N PRO A 118 -2.34 11.79 3.27
CA PRO A 118 -1.60 12.62 4.22
C PRO A 118 -0.95 13.84 3.55
N PRO A 119 -1.07 15.05 4.12
CA PRO A 119 -0.55 16.27 3.49
C PRO A 119 0.97 16.39 3.59
N VAL A 120 1.58 15.67 4.54
CA VAL A 120 3.03 15.70 4.77
C VAL A 120 3.67 14.50 4.10
N GLN A 121 4.53 14.77 3.12
CA GLN A 121 5.35 13.76 2.48
C GLN A 121 6.69 13.60 3.21
N VAL A 122 7.27 12.41 3.12
CA VAL A 122 8.57 12.07 3.73
C VAL A 122 9.52 11.54 2.66
N ALA A 123 10.81 11.78 2.84
CA ALA A 123 11.83 11.21 1.96
C ALA A 123 12.14 9.77 2.40
N ALA A 124 12.15 8.85 1.43
CA ALA A 124 12.54 7.47 1.65
C ALA A 124 13.45 7.00 0.51
N PRO A 125 14.74 6.69 0.76
CA PRO A 125 15.68 6.34 -0.32
C PRO A 125 15.23 5.16 -1.18
N TRP A 126 14.50 4.21 -0.59
CA TRP A 126 13.99 3.04 -1.29
C TRP A 126 12.82 3.34 -2.23
N ALA A 127 12.15 4.49 -2.09
CA ALA A 127 10.93 4.80 -2.85
C ALA A 127 11.17 5.02 -4.35
N GLY A 128 12.44 5.23 -4.75
CA GLY A 128 12.85 5.23 -6.16
C GLY A 128 12.84 3.83 -6.81
N HIS A 129 12.79 2.76 -6.01
CA HIS A 129 12.66 1.40 -6.52
C HIS A 129 11.19 0.99 -6.54
N ALA A 130 10.70 0.57 -7.71
CA ALA A 130 9.36 0.04 -7.87
C ALA A 130 9.44 -1.39 -8.39
N PRO A 131 8.63 -2.32 -7.85
CA PRO A 131 8.54 -3.67 -8.39
C PRO A 131 8.02 -3.65 -9.84
N PRO A 132 8.41 -4.62 -10.68
CA PRO A 132 7.97 -4.69 -12.06
C PRO A 132 6.45 -4.87 -12.13
N ARG A 133 5.79 -4.03 -12.93
CA ARG A 133 4.33 -4.01 -13.12
C ARG A 133 3.86 -4.75 -14.37
N SER A 134 4.78 -5.15 -15.23
CA SER A 134 4.55 -5.85 -16.49
C SER A 134 5.58 -6.96 -16.66
N GLY A 135 5.44 -7.77 -17.72
CA GLY A 135 6.31 -8.93 -17.95
C GLY A 135 5.97 -10.15 -17.10
N TRP A 136 4.85 -10.11 -16.36
CA TRP A 136 4.30 -11.28 -15.69
C TRP A 136 3.56 -12.14 -16.71
N GLU A 137 4.04 -13.35 -16.92
CA GLU A 137 3.38 -14.35 -17.75
C GLU A 137 2.95 -15.57 -16.91
N PRO A 138 1.81 -16.20 -17.22
CA PRO A 138 1.41 -17.42 -16.56
C PRO A 138 2.41 -18.55 -16.89
N LEU A 139 3.17 -18.99 -15.89
CA LEU A 139 4.14 -20.09 -16.05
C LEU A 139 3.49 -21.48 -15.84
N GLY A 140 2.36 -21.55 -15.13
CA GLY A 140 1.66 -22.79 -14.83
C GLY A 140 0.63 -22.64 -13.72
N VAL A 141 0.01 -23.76 -13.34
CA VAL A 141 -1.00 -23.82 -12.27
C VAL A 141 -0.47 -24.71 -11.15
N LEU A 142 -0.58 -24.23 -9.91
CA LEU A 142 -0.22 -24.99 -8.71
C LEU A 142 -1.46 -25.52 -8.02
N GLN A 143 -1.38 -26.77 -7.54
CA GLN A 143 -2.43 -27.34 -6.70
C GLN A 143 -2.47 -26.60 -5.35
N PRO A 144 -3.65 -26.19 -4.85
CA PRO A 144 -3.76 -25.39 -3.63
C PRO A 144 -3.06 -26.00 -2.41
N ASP A 145 -3.13 -27.32 -2.26
CA ASP A 145 -2.52 -28.01 -1.11
C ASP A 145 -0.99 -28.05 -1.20
N ALA A 146 -0.44 -28.22 -2.41
CA ALA A 146 1.00 -28.13 -2.64
C ALA A 146 1.52 -26.71 -2.35
N LEU A 147 0.80 -25.68 -2.83
CA LEU A 147 1.13 -24.28 -2.53
C LEU A 147 1.12 -24.01 -1.03
N ARG A 148 0.08 -24.49 -0.32
CA ARG A 148 -0.04 -24.32 1.13
C ARG A 148 1.08 -25.03 1.89
N ALA A 149 1.46 -26.23 1.48
CA ALA A 149 2.54 -27.00 2.09
C ALA A 149 3.88 -26.26 1.94
N VAL A 150 4.22 -25.82 0.72
CA VAL A 150 5.46 -25.08 0.43
C VAL A 150 5.48 -23.75 1.19
N ALA A 151 4.39 -23.00 1.20
CA ALA A 151 4.31 -21.72 1.92
C ALA A 151 4.54 -21.90 3.42
N LYS A 152 3.94 -22.93 4.04
CA LYS A 152 4.15 -23.24 5.47
C LYS A 152 5.60 -23.63 5.76
N ALA A 153 6.20 -24.46 4.92
CA ALA A 153 7.60 -24.86 5.07
C ALA A 153 8.54 -23.65 4.99
N GLY A 154 8.36 -22.79 3.99
CA GLY A 154 9.16 -21.58 3.84
C GLY A 154 8.99 -20.60 5.01
N ILE A 155 7.77 -20.41 5.52
CA ILE A 155 7.54 -19.58 6.71
C ILE A 155 8.28 -20.14 7.93
N ALA A 156 8.28 -21.46 8.13
CA ALA A 156 8.99 -22.10 9.23
C ALA A 156 10.52 -21.96 9.10
N GLU A 157 11.05 -22.04 7.87
CA GLU A 157 12.46 -21.82 7.59
C GLU A 157 12.87 -20.38 7.94
N ILE A 158 12.11 -19.38 7.47
CA ILE A 158 12.37 -17.97 7.79
C ILE A 158 12.23 -17.71 9.29
N ALA A 159 11.23 -18.28 9.97
CA ALA A 159 11.07 -18.13 11.41
C ALA A 159 12.29 -18.67 12.18
N THR A 160 12.89 -19.76 11.70
CA THR A 160 14.10 -20.34 12.29
C THR A 160 15.33 -19.49 11.98
N GLY A 161 15.45 -18.99 10.76
CA GLY A 161 16.62 -18.21 10.30
C GLY A 161 16.63 -16.74 10.74
N ALA A 162 15.46 -16.13 10.96
CA ALA A 162 15.33 -14.76 11.45
C ALA A 162 15.54 -14.63 12.97
N GLY A 163 15.54 -15.76 13.70
CA GLY A 163 15.97 -15.85 15.09
C GLY A 163 17.49 -15.94 15.19
N GLY A 164 18.21 -14.90 14.76
CA GLY A 164 19.63 -14.76 15.10
C GLY A 164 19.85 -14.62 16.62
N PRO A 165 21.06 -14.94 17.13
CA PRO A 165 21.37 -14.99 18.57
C PRO A 165 21.17 -13.65 19.30
#